data_AF-A0A1G8JQ44-F1
#
_entry.id   AF-A0A1G8JQ44-F1
#
_cell.length_a   1.000
_cell.length_b   1.000
_cell.length_c   1.000
_cell.angle_alpha   90.00
_cell.angle_beta   90.00
_cell.angle_gamma   90.00
#
_symmetry.space_group_name_H-M   'P 1'
#
loop_
_entity.id
_entity.type
_entity.pdbx_description
1 polymer ?
#
loop_
_entity_poly.entity_id
_entity_poly.type
_entity_poly.pdbx_seq_one_letter_code
_entity_poly.pdbx_strand_id
1 'polypeptide(L)'
;MSADILHQLLQETDEEKSLLQQSNQVKKDLYTNRGDFIIQSEKLMDLDKMIMIRKHARYADFPKHKHDYIEMNYVYSGKLEQTVGETPIRLKQGELILLNQFIEHEIKACERED
;
A
#
# COMPACT_ATOMS: atom_id res chain seq x y z
N MET A 1 5.09 -21.62 12.54
CA MET A 1 4.75 -20.26 13.01
C MET A 1 5.11 -19.18 11.99
N SER A 2 6.38 -18.92 11.63
CA SER A 2 6.70 -17.89 10.61
C SER A 2 6.29 -18.26 9.18
N ALA A 3 6.44 -19.54 8.81
CA ALA A 3 6.04 -20.05 7.49
C ALA A 3 4.52 -19.94 7.25
N ASP A 4 3.72 -20.02 8.32
CA ASP A 4 2.25 -19.99 8.22
C ASP A 4 1.74 -18.57 7.87
N ILE A 5 2.33 -17.53 8.48
CA ILE A 5 1.95 -16.14 8.20
C ILE A 5 2.40 -15.72 6.80
N LEU A 6 3.63 -16.06 6.41
CA LEU A 6 4.10 -15.73 5.06
C LEU A 6 3.20 -16.37 4.00
N HIS A 7 2.84 -17.64 4.19
CA HIS A 7 1.95 -18.33 3.26
C HIS A 7 0.58 -17.65 3.14
N GLN A 8 0.02 -17.15 4.25
CA GLN A 8 -1.22 -16.38 4.24
C GLN A 8 -1.07 -15.03 3.53
N LEU A 9 0.02 -14.30 3.80
CA LEU A 9 0.27 -13.00 3.16
C LEU A 9 0.54 -13.13 1.67
N LEU A 10 1.13 -14.24 1.20
CA LEU A 10 1.39 -14.46 -0.21
C LEU A 10 0.12 -14.74 -1.04
N GLN A 11 -0.99 -15.15 -0.42
CA GLN A 11 -2.26 -15.35 -1.12
C GLN A 11 -2.74 -14.04 -1.76
N GLU A 12 -3.17 -14.10 -3.02
CA GLU A 12 -3.68 -12.94 -3.73
C GLU A 12 -5.03 -12.47 -3.17
N THR A 13 -5.13 -11.17 -2.91
CA THR A 13 -6.40 -10.51 -2.60
C THR A 13 -7.28 -10.40 -3.85
N ASP A 14 -8.57 -10.11 -3.68
CA ASP A 14 -9.47 -9.92 -4.81
C ASP A 14 -9.09 -8.70 -5.67
N GLU A 15 -8.45 -7.69 -5.05
CA GLU A 15 -7.85 -6.56 -5.76
C GLU A 15 -6.67 -7.01 -6.61
N GLU A 16 -5.72 -7.76 -6.04
CA GLU A 16 -4.56 -8.29 -6.77
C GLU A 16 -4.97 -9.20 -7.93
N LYS A 17 -5.97 -10.07 -7.72
CA LYS A 17 -6.55 -10.90 -8.80
C LYS A 17 -7.16 -10.04 -9.90
N SER A 18 -7.85 -8.96 -9.53
CA SER A 18 -8.43 -8.01 -10.50
C SER A 18 -7.34 -7.29 -11.30
N LEU A 19 -6.25 -6.85 -10.65
CA LEU A 19 -5.12 -6.19 -11.30
C LEU A 19 -4.45 -7.11 -12.34
N LEU A 20 -4.25 -8.38 -11.98
CA LEU A 20 -3.69 -9.40 -12.88
C LEU A 20 -4.60 -9.72 -14.08
N GLN A 21 -5.91 -9.56 -13.94
CA GLN A 21 -6.90 -9.86 -15.00
C GLN A 21 -7.21 -8.64 -15.88
N GLN A 22 -7.11 -7.42 -15.36
CA GLN A 22 -7.57 -6.19 -16.01
C GLN A 22 -6.51 -5.07 -15.91
N SER A 23 -5.62 -5.03 -16.90
CA SER A 23 -4.84 -3.85 -17.33
C SER A 23 -3.85 -3.20 -16.35
N ASN A 24 -3.44 -3.84 -15.24
CA ASN A 24 -2.42 -3.34 -14.29
C ASN A 24 -2.65 -1.90 -13.76
N GLN A 25 -3.90 -1.43 -13.68
CA GLN A 25 -4.21 -0.08 -13.17
C GLN A 25 -4.97 -0.14 -11.85
N VAL A 26 -4.50 0.62 -10.86
CA VAL A 26 -5.15 0.78 -9.55
C VAL A 26 -6.54 1.41 -9.71
N LYS A 27 -7.56 0.79 -9.11
CA LYS A 27 -8.93 1.32 -9.10
C LYS A 27 -9.04 2.47 -8.09
N LYS A 28 -8.83 3.71 -8.56
CA LYS A 28 -8.83 4.93 -7.73
C LYS A 28 -10.06 5.09 -6.82
N ASP A 29 -11.24 4.64 -7.27
CA ASP A 29 -12.49 4.73 -6.52
C ASP A 29 -12.47 3.94 -5.20
N LEU A 30 -11.61 2.91 -5.10
CA LEU A 30 -11.39 2.18 -3.84
C LEU A 30 -10.74 3.08 -2.77
N TYR A 31 -10.00 4.11 -3.20
CA TYR A 31 -9.08 4.85 -2.34
C TYR A 31 -9.50 6.31 -2.11
N THR A 32 -10.14 6.97 -3.09
CA THR A 32 -10.61 8.36 -2.93
C THR A 32 -11.93 8.61 -3.66
N ASN A 33 -12.61 9.71 -3.31
CA ASN A 33 -13.72 10.28 -4.07
C ASN A 33 -13.42 11.72 -4.54
N ARG A 34 -12.18 12.21 -4.34
CA ARG A 34 -11.80 13.61 -4.58
C ARG A 34 -10.88 13.74 -5.81
N GLY A 35 -10.87 14.93 -6.42
CA GLY A 35 -10.01 15.25 -7.56
C GLY A 35 -8.53 15.28 -7.22
N ASP A 36 -8.19 15.70 -5.99
CA ASP A 36 -6.87 15.51 -5.40
C ASP A 36 -6.82 14.08 -4.83
N PHE A 37 -5.82 13.27 -5.22
CA PHE A 37 -5.71 11.86 -4.82
C PHE A 37 -5.27 11.73 -3.35
N ILE A 38 -6.15 12.18 -2.45
CA ILE A 38 -6.04 12.06 -1.00
C ILE A 38 -6.86 10.84 -0.59
N ILE A 39 -6.18 9.86 -0.01
CA ILE A 39 -6.80 8.67 0.55
C ILE A 39 -7.31 9.03 1.94
N GLN A 40 -8.60 8.77 2.14
CA GLN A 40 -9.32 9.19 3.33
C GLN A 40 -9.40 8.05 4.33
N SER A 41 -9.07 8.33 5.58
CA SER A 41 -9.23 7.40 6.70
C SER A 41 -10.65 6.85 6.77
N GLU A 42 -11.68 7.68 6.57
CA GLU A 42 -13.10 7.29 6.56
C GLU A 42 -13.46 6.18 5.56
N LYS A 43 -12.71 6.05 4.45
CA LYS A 43 -12.94 4.98 3.46
C LYS A 43 -12.30 3.66 3.85
N LEU A 44 -11.24 3.73 4.64
CA LEU A 44 -10.36 2.61 4.87
C LEU A 44 -10.50 2.09 6.30
N MET A 45 -10.56 2.95 7.30
CA MET A 45 -10.61 2.62 8.73
C MET A 45 -12.05 2.45 9.22
N ASP A 46 -12.27 1.46 10.09
CA ASP A 46 -13.50 1.36 10.86
C ASP A 46 -13.60 2.53 11.86
N LEU A 47 -14.78 3.12 12.02
CA LEU A 47 -15.01 4.32 12.83
C LEU A 47 -14.63 4.15 14.32
N ASP A 48 -14.52 2.92 14.80
CA ASP A 48 -14.18 2.56 16.18
C ASP A 48 -12.70 2.17 16.36
N LYS A 49 -11.88 2.21 15.30
CA LYS A 49 -10.48 1.79 15.33
C LYS A 49 -9.53 2.94 15.06
N MET A 50 -8.51 3.04 15.92
CA MET A 50 -7.41 4.02 15.79
C MET A 50 -6.28 3.53 14.89
N ILE A 51 -6.17 2.21 14.69
CA ILE A 51 -5.13 1.56 13.88
C ILE A 51 -5.80 0.53 13.00
N MET A 52 -5.43 0.53 11.72
CA MET A 52 -5.80 -0.52 10.80
C MET A 52 -4.57 -1.05 10.06
N ILE A 53 -4.46 -2.37 9.99
CA ILE A 53 -3.40 -3.07 9.28
C ILE A 53 -3.98 -3.61 7.98
N ARG A 54 -3.33 -3.30 6.84
CA ARG A 54 -3.72 -3.78 5.52
C ARG A 54 -2.47 -4.26 4.77
N LYS A 55 -2.64 -5.33 4.00
CA LYS A 55 -1.66 -5.75 3.00
C LYS A 55 -1.70 -4.76 1.83
N HIS A 56 -0.54 -4.26 1.41
CA HIS A 56 -0.43 -3.42 0.21
C HIS A 56 -0.67 -4.27 -1.05
N ALA A 57 -1.44 -3.77 -2.01
CA ALA A 57 -1.75 -4.50 -3.23
C ALA A 57 -0.52 -4.56 -4.14
N ARG A 58 -0.17 -5.77 -4.59
CA ARG A 58 0.96 -6.00 -5.50
C ARG A 58 0.52 -5.88 -6.96
N TYR A 59 1.49 -5.88 -7.88
CA TYR A 59 1.28 -5.92 -9.35
C TYR A 59 0.82 -4.62 -10.05
N ALA A 60 0.70 -3.49 -9.34
CA ALA A 60 0.42 -2.20 -9.98
C ALA A 60 1.18 -1.07 -9.30
N ASP A 61 1.61 -0.09 -10.09
CA ASP A 61 2.15 1.17 -9.56
C ASP A 61 1.03 1.89 -8.82
N PHE A 62 1.26 2.22 -7.56
CA PHE A 62 0.37 3.07 -6.78
C PHE A 62 0.73 4.53 -7.06
N PRO A 63 -0.12 5.27 -7.79
CA PRO A 63 0.26 6.60 -8.27
C PRO A 63 0.39 7.59 -7.11
N LYS A 64 1.05 8.71 -7.39
CA LYS A 64 1.29 9.81 -6.47
C LYS A 64 0.03 10.24 -5.72
N HIS A 65 0.08 10.15 -4.39
CA HIS A 65 -1.06 10.36 -3.50
C HIS A 65 -0.62 10.91 -2.13
N LYS A 66 -1.62 11.27 -1.33
CA LYS A 66 -1.48 11.73 0.06
C LYS A 66 -2.51 11.02 0.95
N HIS A 67 -2.34 11.11 2.26
CA HIS A 67 -3.31 10.59 3.24
C HIS A 67 -3.69 11.66 4.25
N ASP A 68 -4.92 11.58 4.78
CA ASP A 68 -5.34 12.35 5.96
C ASP A 68 -5.02 11.64 7.31
N TYR A 69 -4.30 10.53 7.24
CA TYR A 69 -3.83 9.75 8.39
C TYR A 69 -2.31 9.47 8.26
N ILE A 70 -1.70 9.04 9.37
CA ILE A 70 -0.29 8.61 9.38
C ILE A 70 -0.23 7.19 8.84
N GLU A 71 0.63 6.95 7.85
CA GLU A 71 0.85 5.62 7.27
C GLU A 71 2.15 5.02 7.79
N MET A 72 2.13 3.72 8.10
CA MET A 72 3.33 2.94 8.36
C MET A 72 3.44 1.80 7.35
N ASN A 73 4.53 1.78 6.60
CA ASN A 73 4.85 0.67 5.70
C ASN A 73 5.93 -0.20 6.35
N TYR A 74 5.65 -1.49 6.52
CA TYR A 74 6.59 -2.48 7.03
C TYR A 74 6.75 -3.61 6.02
N VAL A 75 7.99 -3.92 5.65
CA VAL A 75 8.29 -4.95 4.65
C VAL A 75 8.49 -6.29 5.35
N TYR A 76 7.46 -7.14 5.32
CA TYR A 76 7.53 -8.48 5.93
C TYR A 76 8.38 -9.45 5.11
N SER A 77 8.29 -9.38 3.78
CA SER A 77 9.07 -10.16 2.81
C SER A 77 9.47 -9.26 1.64
N GLY A 78 10.55 -9.60 0.94
CA GLY A 78 10.92 -8.90 -0.30
C GLY A 78 11.38 -7.44 -0.09
N LYS A 79 10.84 -6.53 -0.91
CA LYS A 79 11.18 -5.11 -0.92
C LYS A 79 9.99 -4.21 -1.25
N LEU A 80 10.08 -2.94 -0.86
CA LEU A 80 9.15 -1.89 -1.26
C LEU A 80 9.94 -0.71 -1.83
N GLU A 81 9.61 -0.31 -3.06
CA GLU A 81 10.19 0.86 -3.71
C GLU A 81 9.16 1.98 -3.77
N GLN A 82 9.48 3.12 -3.16
CA GLN A 82 8.59 4.28 -3.07
C GLN A 82 9.36 5.58 -3.25
N THR A 83 8.68 6.62 -3.72
CA THR A 83 9.23 7.98 -3.75
C THR A 83 8.43 8.84 -2.79
N VAL A 84 9.06 9.38 -1.75
CA VAL A 84 8.44 10.27 -0.77
C VAL A 84 8.88 11.70 -1.05
N GLY A 85 7.95 12.55 -1.45
CA GLY A 85 8.23 13.87 -2.04
C GLY A 85 9.07 13.72 -3.30
N GLU A 86 10.34 14.08 -3.20
CA GLU A 86 11.35 13.93 -4.27
C GLU A 86 12.41 12.87 -3.95
N THR A 87 12.29 12.21 -2.79
CA THR A 87 13.31 11.27 -2.30
C THR A 87 12.92 9.83 -2.63
N PRO A 88 13.69 9.12 -3.48
CA PRO A 88 13.50 7.69 -3.70
C PRO A 88 13.96 6.91 -2.48
N ILE A 89 13.13 5.98 -2.03
CA ILE A 89 13.35 5.13 -0.85
C ILE A 89 13.11 3.68 -1.25
N ARG A 90 14.04 2.81 -0.85
CA ARG A 90 13.91 1.37 -1.01
C ARG A 90 14.01 0.71 0.35
N LEU A 91 12.90 0.14 0.79
CA LEU A 91 12.82 -0.67 2.00
C LEU A 91 13.05 -2.14 1.65
N LYS A 92 13.77 -2.84 2.54
CA LYS A 92 14.03 -4.29 2.48
C LYS A 92 13.31 -4.98 3.61
N GLN A 93 13.23 -6.30 3.53
CA GLN A 93 12.69 -7.14 4.60
C GLN A 93 13.16 -6.72 6.01
N GLY A 94 12.20 -6.52 6.90
CA GLY A 94 12.41 -6.09 8.30
C GLY A 94 12.49 -4.57 8.49
N GLU A 95 12.55 -3.78 7.42
CA GLU A 95 12.57 -2.32 7.49
C GLU A 95 11.16 -1.74 7.48
N LEU A 96 11.02 -0.54 8.05
CA LEU A 96 9.78 0.22 8.03
C LEU A 96 10.04 1.71 7.75
N ILE A 97 8.98 2.38 7.32
CA ILE A 97 8.90 3.84 7.25
C ILE A 97 7.60 4.32 7.88
N LEU A 98 7.64 5.48 8.52
CA LEU A 98 6.47 6.20 9.01
C LEU A 98 6.31 7.49 8.20
N LEU A 99 5.12 7.69 7.64
CA LEU A 99 4.79 8.81 6.78
C LEU A 99 3.80 9.73 7.48
N ASN A 100 4.11 11.02 7.56
CA ASN A 100 3.23 12.01 8.15
C ASN A 100 2.00 12.26 7.28
N GLN A 101 0.94 12.83 7.85
CA GLN A 101 -0.23 13.25 7.09
C GLN A 101 0.17 14.22 5.97
N PHE A 102 -0.52 14.11 4.84
CA PHE A 102 -0.37 14.96 3.65
C PHE A 102 1.01 14.96 2.97
N ILE A 103 1.95 14.11 3.42
CA ILE A 103 3.17 13.87 2.63
C ILE A 103 2.78 13.19 1.33
N GLU A 104 3.35 13.66 0.24
CA GLU A 104 3.11 13.07 -1.07
C GLU A 104 4.04 11.89 -1.29
N HIS A 105 3.50 10.78 -1.75
CA HIS A 105 4.31 9.64 -2.13
C HIS A 105 3.65 8.78 -3.22
N GLU A 106 4.48 7.98 -3.88
CA GLU A 106 4.05 6.96 -4.85
C GLU A 106 4.84 5.68 -4.61
N ILE A 107 4.24 4.55 -4.97
CA ILE A 107 4.81 3.23 -4.73
C ILE A 107 4.89 2.49 -6.06
N LYS A 108 6.02 1.83 -6.32
CA LYS A 108 6.19 0.98 -7.49
C LYS A 108 5.56 -0.39 -7.27
N ALA A 109 5.09 -0.98 -8.36
CA ALA A 109 4.51 -2.32 -8.36
C ALA A 109 5.45 -3.31 -7.65
N CYS A 110 4.91 -3.98 -6.63
CA CYS A 110 5.58 -5.06 -5.93
C CYS A 110 5.40 -6.38 -6.69
N GLU A 111 6.34 -7.31 -6.51
CA GLU A 111 6.34 -8.62 -7.14
C GLU A 111 5.57 -9.66 -6.30
N ARG A 112 5.43 -10.88 -6.83
CA ARG A 112 4.63 -11.95 -6.21
C ARG A 112 5.13 -12.35 -4.81
N GLU A 113 6.43 -12.25 -4.57
CA GLU A 113 7.07 -12.70 -3.32
C GLU A 113 7.39 -11.55 -2.34
N ASP A 114 7.08 -10.32 -2.75
CA ASP A 114 7.06 -9.14 -1.88
C ASP A 114 5.80 -9.13 -0.98
#